data_AF-A0A7X3VJ80-F1
#
_entry.id   AF-A0A7X3VJ80-F1
#
_cell.length_a   1.000
_cell.length_b   1.000
_cell.length_c   1.000
_cell.angle_alpha   90.00
_cell.angle_beta   90.00
_cell.angle_gamma   90.00
#
_symmetry.space_group_name_H-M   'P 1'
#
loop_
_entity.id
_entity.type
_entity.pdbx_description
1 polymer ?
#
loop_
_entity_poly.entity_id
_entity_poly.type
_entity_poly.pdbx_seq_one_letter_code
_entity_poly.pdbx_strand_id
1 'polypeptide(L)'
;MMKKSYTQLTHIVRFSILIISIIVVNAATAQWLLIPMEQGKQTNHLKAYGLTYWALQVPREYRCYWWLNYRGGAFVLPDSQDVRVRAVLMGVRFEPMSDADYTSIKQSVLEGSNMDEILLEKAPKIAVYAPSKASPYRDPWDDAVKIALDYAQIPYDEIWDKEVQSGILQAKGYDWLHLH
;
A
#
# COMPACT_ATOMS: atom_id res chain seq x y z
N MET A 1 36.28 -41.60 -37.04
CA MET A 1 36.45 -40.96 -35.71
C MET A 1 35.67 -39.64 -35.55
N MET A 2 35.42 -38.87 -36.62
CA MET A 2 34.78 -37.53 -36.52
C MET A 2 33.27 -37.50 -36.14
N LYS A 3 32.46 -38.51 -36.49
CA LYS A 3 31.00 -38.48 -36.22
C LYS A 3 30.64 -38.46 -34.72
N LYS A 4 31.44 -39.12 -33.87
CA LYS A 4 31.18 -39.23 -32.41
C LYS A 4 31.33 -37.89 -31.68
N SER A 5 32.19 -37.01 -32.19
CA SER A 5 32.47 -35.69 -31.60
C SER A 5 31.34 -34.69 -31.84
N TYR A 6 30.71 -34.73 -33.02
CA TYR A 6 29.58 -33.86 -33.35
C TYR A 6 28.34 -34.18 -32.51
N THR A 7 28.06 -35.47 -32.28
CA THR A 7 26.91 -35.89 -31.47
C THR A 7 27.06 -35.45 -30.01
N GLN A 8 28.25 -35.61 -29.42
CA GLN A 8 28.56 -35.13 -28.07
C GLN A 8 28.39 -33.61 -27.93
N LEU A 9 28.87 -32.85 -28.91
CA LEU A 9 28.72 -31.38 -28.91
C LEU A 9 27.23 -30.96 -28.98
N THR A 10 26.42 -31.64 -29.80
CA THR A 10 24.98 -31.36 -29.86
C THR A 10 24.22 -31.73 -28.57
N HIS A 11 24.65 -32.77 -27.85
CA HIS A 11 24.07 -33.12 -26.55
C HIS A 11 24.42 -32.09 -25.47
N ILE A 12 25.67 -31.61 -25.43
CA ILE A 12 26.10 -30.57 -24.49
C ILE A 12 25.34 -29.27 -24.75
N VAL A 13 25.23 -28.83 -26.01
CA VAL A 13 24.47 -27.61 -26.36
C VAL A 13 22.99 -27.74 -26.01
N ARG A 14 22.36 -28.90 -26.27
CA ARG A 14 20.96 -29.15 -25.87
C ARG A 14 20.78 -29.17 -24.34
N PHE A 15 21.74 -29.72 -23.61
CA PHE A 15 21.72 -29.75 -22.14
C PHE A 15 21.90 -28.35 -21.55
N SER A 16 22.78 -27.53 -22.14
CA SER A 16 22.97 -26.12 -21.76
C SER A 16 21.73 -25.28 -22.05
N ILE A 17 21.06 -25.47 -23.20
CA ILE A 17 19.80 -24.78 -23.52
C ILE A 17 18.69 -25.17 -22.53
N LEU A 18 18.62 -26.45 -22.13
CA LEU A 18 17.65 -26.92 -21.15
C LEU A 18 17.89 -26.30 -19.76
N ILE A 19 19.15 -26.22 -19.31
CA ILE A 19 19.51 -25.59 -18.03
C ILE A 19 19.19 -24.09 -18.03
N ILE A 20 19.53 -23.37 -19.11
CA ILE A 20 19.22 -21.94 -19.24
C ILE A 20 17.70 -21.71 -19.24
N SER A 21 16.93 -22.57 -19.92
CA SER A 21 15.47 -22.50 -19.91
C SER A 21 14.87 -22.74 -18.52
N ILE A 22 15.42 -23.67 -17.73
CA ILE A 22 14.98 -23.95 -16.35
C ILE A 22 15.29 -22.78 -15.40
N ILE A 23 16.38 -22.05 -15.62
CA ILE A 23 16.76 -20.88 -14.80
C ILE A 23 15.86 -19.68 -15.07
N VAL A 24 15.44 -19.47 -16.33
CA VAL A 24 14.56 -18.35 -16.71
C VAL A 24 13.13 -18.52 -16.19
N VAL A 25 12.63 -19.76 -16.06
CA VAL A 25 11.26 -20.04 -15.57
C VAL A 25 11.08 -19.69 -14.07
N ASN A 26 12.17 -19.54 -13.30
CA ASN A 26 12.09 -19.32 -11.85
C ASN A 26 12.20 -17.84 -11.40
N ALA A 27 12.28 -16.89 -12.33
CA ALA A 27 12.28 -15.46 -11.98
C ALA A 27 10.85 -14.88 -12.02
N ALA A 28 9.90 -15.54 -11.34
CA ALA A 28 8.64 -14.90 -10.99
C ALA A 28 8.93 -13.86 -9.92
N THR A 29 9.37 -12.66 -10.33
CA THR A 29 9.51 -11.52 -9.43
C THR A 29 8.11 -11.15 -8.97
N ALA A 30 7.92 -10.90 -7.68
CA ALA A 30 6.66 -10.31 -7.21
C ALA A 30 6.51 -8.90 -7.82
N GLN A 31 5.29 -8.57 -8.23
CA GLN A 31 4.92 -7.26 -8.77
C GLN A 31 4.13 -6.44 -7.75
N TRP A 32 3.57 -7.12 -6.74
CA TRP A 32 2.72 -6.51 -5.72
C TRP A 32 3.16 -6.92 -4.32
N LEU A 33 2.83 -6.07 -3.37
CA LEU A 33 2.90 -6.32 -1.93
C LEU A 33 1.49 -6.31 -1.38
N LEU A 34 1.06 -7.44 -0.86
CA LEU A 34 -0.16 -7.54 -0.08
C LEU A 34 0.15 -7.14 1.37
N ILE A 35 -0.58 -6.15 1.87
CA ILE A 35 -0.53 -5.70 3.26
C ILE A 35 -1.74 -6.32 3.96
N PRO A 36 -1.60 -7.49 4.62
CA PRO A 36 -2.72 -8.11 5.30
C PRO A 36 -3.20 -7.20 6.43
N MET A 37 -4.51 -7.12 6.65
CA MET A 37 -5.12 -6.30 7.72
C MET A 37 -5.93 -7.13 8.71
N GLU A 38 -5.91 -8.46 8.55
CA GLU A 38 -6.55 -9.40 9.45
C GLU A 38 -5.81 -9.52 10.79
N GLN A 39 -6.59 -9.72 11.85
CA GLN A 39 -6.11 -9.78 13.22
C GLN A 39 -5.03 -10.86 13.40
N GLY A 40 -3.95 -10.51 14.11
CA GLY A 40 -2.85 -11.43 14.41
C GLY A 40 -1.89 -11.68 13.24
N LYS A 41 -2.15 -11.13 12.05
CA LYS A 41 -1.19 -11.14 10.93
C LYS A 41 -0.47 -9.82 10.80
N GLN A 42 -1.20 -8.71 10.77
CA GLN A 42 -0.58 -7.39 10.64
C GLN A 42 0.13 -6.99 11.93
N THR A 43 1.38 -6.57 11.80
CA THR A 43 2.21 -6.13 12.93
C THR A 43 1.89 -4.71 13.35
N ASN A 44 1.45 -3.85 12.43
CA ASN A 44 1.05 -2.49 12.76
C ASN A 44 -0.02 -1.94 11.81
N HIS A 45 -1.29 -2.00 12.23
CA HIS A 45 -2.43 -1.62 11.40
C HIS A 45 -2.46 -0.12 11.10
N LEU A 46 -2.28 0.75 12.11
CA LEU A 46 -2.30 2.20 11.89
C LEU A 46 -1.15 2.66 10.98
N LYS A 47 0.04 2.08 11.16
CA LYS A 47 1.17 2.33 10.25
C LYS A 47 0.93 1.77 8.85
N ALA A 48 0.14 0.71 8.67
CA ALA A 48 -0.22 0.20 7.35
C ALA A 48 -1.05 1.24 6.57
N TYR A 49 -2.03 1.91 7.20
CA TYR A 49 -2.72 3.05 6.59
C TYR A 49 -1.74 4.18 6.23
N GLY A 50 -0.81 4.49 7.12
CA GLY A 50 0.24 5.49 6.88
C GLY A 50 1.16 5.14 5.71
N LEU A 51 1.54 3.87 5.57
CA LEU A 51 2.34 3.36 4.45
C LEU A 51 1.58 3.52 3.13
N THR A 52 0.31 3.11 3.09
CA THR A 52 -0.55 3.26 1.92
C THR A 52 -0.73 4.73 1.55
N TYR A 53 -0.99 5.60 2.53
CA TYR A 53 -1.07 7.04 2.31
C TYR A 53 0.23 7.59 1.73
N TRP A 54 1.38 7.24 2.32
CA TRP A 54 2.70 7.66 1.85
C TRP A 54 3.00 7.21 0.41
N ALA A 55 2.58 6.00 0.04
CA ALA A 55 2.73 5.47 -1.32
C ALA A 55 1.96 6.31 -2.36
N LEU A 56 0.80 6.84 -1.99
CA LEU A 56 -0.06 7.67 -2.84
C LEU A 56 0.42 9.14 -2.95
N GLN A 57 1.37 9.59 -2.12
CA GLN A 57 1.83 10.97 -2.14
C GLN A 57 2.74 11.26 -3.34
N VAL A 58 2.74 12.52 -3.79
CA VAL A 58 3.77 13.06 -4.69
C VAL A 58 5.15 12.94 -4.03
N PRO A 59 6.23 12.59 -4.77
CA PRO A 59 6.29 12.33 -6.20
C PRO A 59 6.07 10.85 -6.60
N ARG A 60 5.65 9.98 -5.67
CA ARG A 60 5.51 8.54 -5.93
C ARG A 60 4.25 8.23 -6.73
N GLU A 61 3.10 8.69 -6.22
CA GLU A 61 1.79 8.52 -6.86
C GLU A 61 1.56 7.06 -7.29
N TYR A 62 1.89 6.12 -6.40
CA TYR A 62 1.78 4.70 -6.71
C TYR A 62 0.33 4.28 -6.87
N ARG A 63 0.11 3.36 -7.82
CA ARG A 63 -1.19 2.73 -8.01
C ARG A 63 -1.41 1.70 -6.89
N CYS A 64 -2.22 2.06 -5.92
CA CYS A 64 -2.55 1.21 -4.77
C CYS A 64 -4.02 0.79 -4.82
N TYR A 65 -4.33 -0.35 -4.21
CA TYR A 65 -5.69 -0.85 -4.10
C TYR A 65 -6.04 -1.17 -2.66
N TRP A 66 -7.33 -1.05 -2.36
CA TRP A 66 -7.92 -1.54 -1.14
C TRP A 66 -8.90 -2.67 -1.47
N TRP A 67 -8.61 -3.86 -0.95
CA TRP A 67 -9.48 -5.02 -1.12
C TRP A 67 -10.45 -5.10 0.06
N LEU A 68 -11.66 -4.59 -0.15
CA LEU A 68 -12.71 -4.56 0.86
C LEU A 68 -13.08 -5.96 1.32
N ASN A 69 -13.14 -6.14 2.65
CA ASN A 69 -13.52 -7.39 3.32
C ASN A 69 -12.67 -8.63 2.98
N TYR A 70 -11.64 -8.49 2.16
CA TYR A 70 -10.63 -9.52 1.95
C TYR A 70 -9.48 -9.34 2.95
N ARG A 71 -9.17 -10.39 3.71
CA ARG A 71 -8.08 -10.40 4.70
C ARG A 71 -8.04 -9.16 5.61
N GLY A 72 -9.21 -8.79 6.13
CA GLY A 72 -9.40 -7.65 7.03
C GLY A 72 -9.38 -6.28 6.35
N GLY A 73 -9.56 -6.20 5.02
CA GLY A 73 -9.46 -4.96 4.27
C GLY A 73 -8.03 -4.69 3.81
N ALA A 74 -7.38 -5.69 3.21
CA ALA A 74 -5.97 -5.63 2.84
C ALA A 74 -5.67 -4.54 1.81
N PHE A 75 -4.46 -3.96 1.89
CA PHE A 75 -3.96 -3.07 0.84
C PHE A 75 -3.06 -3.83 -0.13
N VAL A 76 -3.08 -3.42 -1.39
CA VAL A 76 -2.17 -3.92 -2.42
C VAL A 76 -1.37 -2.74 -2.95
N LEU A 77 -0.05 -2.79 -2.75
CA LEU A 77 0.90 -1.76 -3.17
C LEU A 77 1.84 -2.36 -4.23
N PRO A 78 2.46 -1.56 -5.11
CA PRO A 78 3.48 -2.07 -6.01
C PRO A 78 4.68 -2.59 -5.22
N ASP A 79 5.29 -3.65 -5.75
CA ASP A 79 6.52 -4.20 -5.19
C ASP A 79 7.74 -3.42 -5.65
N SER A 80 8.00 -2.30 -4.96
CA SER A 80 9.20 -1.49 -5.15
C SER A 80 10.09 -1.50 -3.90
N GLN A 81 11.39 -1.29 -4.12
CA GLN A 81 12.38 -1.33 -3.04
C GLN A 81 12.12 -0.29 -1.95
N ASP A 82 11.68 0.90 -2.33
CA ASP A 82 11.37 1.98 -1.40
C ASP A 82 10.11 1.67 -0.56
N VAL A 83 9.08 1.05 -1.14
CA VAL A 83 7.90 0.59 -0.39
C VAL A 83 8.29 -0.49 0.61
N ARG A 84 9.11 -1.48 0.21
CA ARG A 84 9.63 -2.51 1.13
C ARG A 84 10.39 -1.91 2.31
N VAL A 85 11.34 -1.02 2.03
CA VAL A 85 12.13 -0.35 3.06
C VAL A 85 11.24 0.46 3.99
N ARG A 86 10.29 1.23 3.44
CA ARG A 86 9.36 2.02 4.24
C ARG A 86 8.47 1.15 5.12
N ALA A 87 7.95 0.04 4.59
CA ALA A 87 7.13 -0.90 5.34
C ALA A 87 7.91 -1.49 6.53
N VAL A 88 9.16 -1.91 6.31
CA VAL A 88 10.04 -2.40 7.39
C VAL A 88 10.28 -1.32 8.44
N LEU A 89 10.62 -0.09 8.04
CA LEU A 89 10.85 1.03 8.96
C LEU A 89 9.60 1.40 9.77
N MET A 90 8.41 1.22 9.18
CA MET A 90 7.13 1.47 9.83
C MET A 90 6.62 0.27 10.64
N GLY A 91 7.32 -0.87 10.62
CA GLY A 91 6.91 -2.10 11.29
C GLY A 91 5.64 -2.71 10.70
N VAL A 92 5.43 -2.54 9.40
CA VAL A 92 4.27 -3.05 8.65
C VAL A 92 4.63 -4.38 7.99
N ARG A 93 3.83 -5.41 8.25
CA ARG A 93 3.96 -6.72 7.58
C ARG A 93 3.42 -6.60 6.16
N PHE A 94 4.15 -7.21 5.23
CA PHE A 94 3.75 -7.37 3.84
C PHE A 94 4.08 -8.78 3.34
N GLU A 95 3.38 -9.20 2.29
CA GLU A 95 3.53 -10.49 1.64
C GLU A 95 3.71 -10.24 0.13
N PRO A 96 4.86 -10.61 -0.46
CA PRO A 96 5.06 -10.48 -1.90
C PRO A 96 4.06 -11.33 -2.69
N MET A 97 3.57 -10.79 -3.80
CA MET A 97 2.53 -11.40 -4.63
C MET A 97 2.87 -11.19 -6.10
N SER A 98 2.80 -12.26 -6.90
CA SER A 98 2.98 -12.15 -8.35
C SER A 98 1.74 -11.57 -9.04
N ASP A 99 1.86 -11.12 -10.28
CA ASP A 99 0.73 -10.69 -11.12
C ASP A 99 -0.28 -11.81 -11.35
N ALA A 100 0.19 -13.06 -11.43
CA ALA A 100 -0.66 -14.23 -11.57
C ALA A 100 -1.48 -14.45 -10.29
N ASP A 101 -0.84 -14.37 -9.13
CA ASP A 101 -1.52 -14.46 -7.82
C ASP A 101 -2.52 -13.32 -7.63
N TYR A 102 -2.12 -12.08 -7.95
CA TYR A 102 -2.98 -10.91 -7.89
C TYR A 102 -4.24 -11.12 -8.72
N THR A 103 -4.09 -11.57 -9.97
CA THR A 103 -5.22 -11.80 -10.87
C THR A 103 -6.13 -12.92 -10.37
N SER A 104 -5.54 -14.01 -9.87
CA SER A 104 -6.30 -15.13 -9.32
C SER A 104 -7.09 -14.74 -8.06
N ILE A 105 -6.49 -13.96 -7.17
CA ILE A 105 -7.14 -13.50 -5.93
C ILE A 105 -8.17 -12.42 -6.26
N LYS A 106 -7.85 -11.48 -7.15
CA LYS A 106 -8.80 -10.46 -7.58
C LYS A 106 -10.08 -11.07 -8.13
N GLN A 107 -9.99 -12.15 -8.90
CA GLN A 107 -11.17 -12.86 -9.38
C GLN A 107 -12.04 -13.37 -8.22
N SER A 108 -11.44 -13.94 -7.17
CA SER A 108 -12.21 -14.40 -6.01
C SER A 108 -12.75 -13.25 -5.14
N VAL A 109 -12.03 -12.13 -5.07
CA VAL A 109 -12.50 -10.88 -4.42
C VAL A 109 -13.75 -10.35 -5.14
N LEU A 110 -13.75 -10.28 -6.47
CA LEU A 110 -14.88 -9.79 -7.25
C LEU A 110 -16.08 -10.76 -7.27
N GLU A 111 -15.84 -12.05 -7.08
CA GLU A 111 -16.90 -13.06 -6.94
C GLU A 111 -17.55 -13.06 -5.54
N GLY A 112 -16.87 -12.50 -4.54
CA GLY A 112 -17.39 -12.40 -3.18
C GLY A 112 -18.55 -11.42 -3.08
N SER A 113 -19.71 -11.86 -2.57
CA SER A 113 -20.92 -11.03 -2.48
C SER A 113 -20.80 -9.77 -1.62
N ASN A 114 -19.74 -9.66 -0.81
CA ASN A 114 -19.44 -8.50 0.03
C ASN A 114 -17.95 -8.14 -0.02
N MET A 115 -17.26 -8.44 -1.12
CA MET A 115 -15.86 -8.07 -1.33
C MET A 115 -15.76 -7.20 -2.58
N ASP A 116 -14.76 -6.31 -2.61
CA ASP A 116 -14.54 -5.43 -3.76
C ASP A 116 -13.08 -4.95 -3.82
N GLU A 117 -12.64 -4.53 -5.01
CA GLU A 117 -11.37 -3.83 -5.19
C GLU A 117 -11.62 -2.35 -5.47
N ILE A 118 -11.13 -1.50 -4.57
CA ILE A 118 -11.15 -0.06 -4.75
C ILE A 118 -9.77 0.41 -5.16
N LEU A 119 -9.68 1.11 -6.30
CA LEU A 119 -8.50 1.86 -6.69
C LEU A 119 -8.35 3.10 -5.79
N LEU A 120 -7.16 3.28 -5.22
CA LEU A 120 -6.81 4.48 -4.46
C LEU A 120 -6.09 5.45 -5.39
N GLU A 121 -6.76 6.54 -5.78
CA GLU A 121 -6.28 7.46 -6.82
C GLU A 121 -5.19 8.43 -6.33
N LYS A 122 -5.37 9.00 -5.13
CA LYS A 122 -4.45 9.99 -4.56
C LYS A 122 -4.46 9.96 -3.04
N ALA A 123 -3.40 10.51 -2.44
CA ALA A 123 -3.38 10.79 -1.01
C ALA A 123 -4.38 11.92 -0.69
N PRO A 124 -5.44 11.67 0.12
CA PRO A 124 -6.44 12.68 0.38
C PRO A 124 -5.87 13.83 1.21
N LYS A 125 -6.34 15.05 0.93
CA LYS A 125 -6.04 16.22 1.76
C LYS A 125 -7.01 16.29 2.93
N ILE A 126 -6.47 16.16 4.15
CA ILE A 126 -7.27 16.01 5.38
C ILE A 126 -7.24 17.31 6.19
N ALA A 127 -8.40 17.69 6.71
CA ALA A 127 -8.54 18.70 7.74
C ALA A 127 -9.16 18.11 9.01
N VAL A 128 -8.69 18.57 10.16
CA VAL A 128 -9.29 18.28 11.46
C VAL A 128 -9.78 19.58 12.09
N TYR A 129 -11.06 19.63 12.43
CA TYR A 129 -11.64 20.74 13.16
C TYR A 129 -11.31 20.62 14.65
N ALA A 130 -10.44 21.49 15.13
CA ALA A 130 -9.94 21.43 16.50
C ALA A 130 -9.74 22.84 17.09
N PRO A 131 -10.01 23.05 18.39
CA PRO A 131 -9.78 24.34 19.04
C PRO A 131 -8.36 24.83 18.80
N SER A 132 -8.18 26.15 18.68
CA SER A 132 -6.86 26.74 18.47
C SER A 132 -5.86 26.28 19.54
N LYS A 133 -4.55 26.28 19.22
CA LYS A 133 -3.49 25.92 20.18
C LYS A 133 -3.50 26.76 21.47
N ALA A 134 -4.10 27.94 21.43
CA ALA A 134 -4.25 28.83 22.59
C ALA A 134 -5.54 28.59 23.39
N SER A 135 -6.42 27.68 22.96
CA SER A 135 -7.66 27.38 23.67
C SER A 135 -7.37 26.68 25.00
N PRO A 136 -7.94 27.15 26.12
CA PRO A 136 -7.79 26.48 27.41
C PRO A 136 -8.51 25.12 27.46
N TYR A 137 -9.35 24.82 26.46
CA TYR A 137 -10.08 23.56 26.31
C TYR A 137 -9.40 22.59 25.35
N ARG A 138 -8.15 22.84 24.97
CA ARG A 138 -7.41 21.97 24.05
C ARG A 138 -6.50 21.03 24.83
N ASP A 139 -6.87 19.77 24.84
CA ASP A 139 -6.01 18.70 25.32
C ASP A 139 -5.40 17.91 24.14
N PRO A 140 -4.07 17.65 24.13
CA PRO A 140 -3.45 16.79 23.12
C PRO A 140 -4.04 15.38 23.01
N TRP A 141 -4.63 14.82 24.08
CA TRP A 141 -5.20 13.46 24.06
C TRP A 141 -6.72 13.41 23.81
N ASP A 142 -7.38 14.55 23.63
CA ASP A 142 -8.84 14.60 23.46
C ASP A 142 -9.32 14.14 22.07
N ASP A 143 -8.41 14.03 21.10
CA ASP A 143 -8.76 13.69 19.73
C ASP A 143 -8.08 12.40 19.25
N ALA A 144 -8.82 11.30 19.35
CA ALA A 144 -8.36 9.98 18.91
C ALA A 144 -7.99 9.93 17.41
N VAL A 145 -8.65 10.73 16.56
CA VAL A 145 -8.35 10.77 15.12
C VAL A 145 -7.01 11.44 14.90
N LYS A 146 -6.72 12.54 15.58
CA LYS A 146 -5.40 13.18 15.51
C LYS A 146 -4.30 12.26 15.99
N ILE A 147 -4.50 11.60 17.13
CA ILE A 147 -3.52 10.64 17.66
C ILE A 147 -3.28 9.51 16.64
N ALA A 148 -4.33 9.00 16.01
CA ALA A 148 -4.21 7.96 14.99
C ALA A 148 -3.47 8.46 13.74
N LEU A 149 -3.78 9.66 13.23
CA LEU A 149 -3.12 10.27 12.07
C LEU A 149 -1.64 10.55 12.36
N ASP A 150 -1.33 11.15 13.52
CA ASP A 150 0.03 11.42 13.96
C ASP A 150 0.83 10.11 14.09
N TYR A 151 0.24 9.09 14.72
CA TYR A 151 0.86 7.78 14.83
C TYR A 151 1.06 7.13 13.47
N ALA A 152 0.09 7.23 12.56
CA ALA A 152 0.22 6.73 11.19
C ALA A 152 1.20 7.56 10.34
N GLN A 153 1.60 8.75 10.79
CA GLN A 153 2.38 9.75 10.03
C GLN A 153 1.62 10.26 8.79
N ILE A 154 0.31 10.45 8.93
CA ILE A 154 -0.55 11.04 7.90
C ILE A 154 -0.70 12.53 8.20
N PRO A 155 -0.28 13.44 7.29
CA PRO A 155 -0.42 14.87 7.49
C PRO A 155 -1.88 15.32 7.41
N TYR A 156 -2.23 16.31 8.23
CA TYR A 156 -3.52 16.99 8.22
C TYR A 156 -3.34 18.46 8.58
N ASP A 157 -4.27 19.29 8.12
CA ASP A 157 -4.39 20.68 8.55
C ASP A 157 -5.34 20.76 9.75
N GLU A 158 -5.02 21.59 10.75
CA GLU A 158 -5.96 21.95 11.81
C GLU A 158 -6.68 23.25 11.43
N ILE A 159 -8.01 23.27 11.56
CA ILE A 159 -8.83 24.44 11.28
C ILE A 159 -9.82 24.70 12.42
N TRP A 160 -10.20 25.97 12.62
CA TRP A 160 -11.18 26.39 13.62
C TRP A 160 -12.18 27.41 13.04
N ASP A 161 -13.10 27.89 13.88
CA ASP A 161 -14.16 28.84 13.53
C ASP A 161 -13.68 29.98 12.62
N LYS A 162 -12.57 30.63 12.96
CA LYS A 162 -12.08 31.81 12.23
C LYS A 162 -11.65 31.44 10.81
N GLU A 163 -10.91 30.34 10.66
CA GLU A 163 -10.45 29.87 9.37
C GLU A 163 -11.63 29.38 8.52
N VAL A 164 -12.58 28.67 9.12
CA VAL A 164 -13.81 28.21 8.43
C VAL A 164 -14.63 29.40 7.93
N GLN A 165 -14.88 30.40 8.78
CA GLN A 165 -15.60 31.63 8.41
C GLN A 165 -14.86 32.45 7.34
N SER A 166 -13.53 32.38 7.30
CA SER A 166 -12.72 33.01 6.25
C SER A 166 -12.78 32.30 4.89
N GLY A 167 -13.47 31.15 4.80
CA GLY A 167 -13.59 30.37 3.56
C GLY A 167 -12.45 29.41 3.30
N ILE A 168 -11.70 28.99 4.33
CA ILE A 168 -10.54 28.08 4.17
C ILE A 168 -10.92 26.75 3.50
N LEU A 169 -12.15 26.26 3.74
CA LEU A 169 -12.64 25.00 3.21
C LEU A 169 -12.69 25.03 1.68
N GLN A 170 -13.27 26.10 1.12
CA GLN A 170 -13.35 26.31 -0.32
C GLN A 170 -11.97 26.61 -0.91
N ALA A 171 -11.18 27.44 -0.22
CA ALA A 171 -9.86 27.87 -0.72
C ALA A 171 -8.85 26.72 -0.81
N LYS A 172 -8.86 25.80 0.18
CA LYS A 172 -7.90 24.70 0.23
C LYS A 172 -8.39 23.39 -0.40
N GLY A 173 -9.70 23.20 -0.59
CA GLY A 173 -10.26 22.01 -1.22
C GLY A 173 -9.87 20.72 -0.49
N TYR A 174 -10.31 20.55 0.75
CA TYR A 174 -10.07 19.32 1.51
C TYR A 174 -10.93 18.17 0.97
N ASP A 175 -10.34 16.97 0.89
CA ASP A 175 -11.04 15.75 0.48
C ASP A 175 -11.77 15.11 1.67
N TRP A 176 -11.28 15.33 2.89
CA TRP A 176 -11.91 14.85 4.12
C TRP A 176 -11.78 15.87 5.25
N LEU A 177 -12.88 16.06 5.98
CA LEU A 177 -12.96 16.93 7.15
C LEU A 177 -13.45 16.10 8.35
N HIS A 178 -12.63 16.02 9.40
CA HIS A 178 -13.02 15.44 10.68
C HIS A 178 -13.59 16.51 11.62
N LEU A 179 -14.74 16.22 12.22
CA LEU A 179 -15.47 17.07 13.17
C LEU A 179 -15.78 16.24 14.43
N HIS A 180 -15.81 16.89 15.61
CA HIS A 180 -16.28 16.29 16.87
C HIS A 180 -17.62 16.87 17.30
#